data_AF-X0YR73-F1
#
_entry.id   AF-X0YR73-F1
#
_cell.length_a   1.000
_cell.length_b   1.000
_cell.length_c   1.000
_cell.angle_alpha   90.00
_cell.angle_beta   90.00
_cell.angle_gamma   90.00
#
_symmetry.space_group_name_H-M   'P 1'
#
loop_
_entity.id
_entity.type
_entity.pdbx_description
1 polymer ?
#
loop_
_entity_poly.entity_id
_entity_poly.type
_entity_poly.pdbx_seq_one_letter_code
_entity_poly.pdbx_strand_id
1 'polypeptide(L)' 'MEIEKTRETSWKIQLKNKNENIELTSVEISGEVRLVKLKLLKNSDFINVEMKKELCLDLQDGLILL' A
#
# COMPACT_ATOMS: atom_id res chain seq x y z
N MET A 1 -0.40 13.75 -28.07
CA MET A 1 -0.48 13.96 -26.61
C MET A 1 -0.70 12.60 -25.99
N GLU A 2 0.31 12.03 -25.36
CA GLU A 2 0.14 10.78 -24.61
C GLU A 2 -0.48 11.12 -23.25
N ILE A 3 -1.53 10.38 -22.87
CA ILE A 3 -2.21 10.55 -21.60
C ILE A 3 -1.61 9.54 -20.64
N GLU A 4 -0.97 10.03 -19.58
CA GLU A 4 -0.44 9.19 -18.51
C GLU A 4 -1.62 8.58 -17.72
N LYS A 5 -1.69 7.24 -17.64
CA LYS A 5 -2.79 6.56 -16.95
C LYS A 5 -2.42 6.35 -15.48
N THR A 6 -3.13 7.02 -14.58
CA THR A 6 -3.00 6.81 -13.13
C THR A 6 -4.15 5.94 -12.62
N ARG A 7 -3.84 4.92 -11.82
CA ARG A 7 -4.80 4.05 -11.14
C ARG A 7 -4.47 4.00 -9.66
N GLU A 8 -5.48 4.28 -8.84
CA GLU A 8 -5.40 4.08 -7.39
C GLU A 8 -6.24 2.85 -7.00
N THR A 9 -5.67 1.98 -6.16
CA THR A 9 -6.38 0.81 -5.62
C THR A 9 -6.19 0.75 -4.12
N SER A 10 -7.30 0.67 -3.37
CA SER A 10 -7.28 0.62 -1.91
C SER A 10 -7.94 -0.65 -1.39
N TRP A 11 -7.30 -1.28 -0.40
CA TRP A 11 -7.79 -2.45 0.33
C TRP A 11 -7.92 -2.11 1.80
N LYS A 12 -9.06 -2.48 2.37
CA LYS A 12 -9.31 -2.39 3.81
C LYS A 12 -9.32 -3.79 4.42
N ILE A 13 -8.38 -4.05 5.31
CA ILE A 13 -8.19 -5.31 6.00
C ILE A 13 -8.64 -5.12 7.45
N GLN A 14 -9.75 -5.76 7.83
CA GLN A 14 -10.22 -5.75 9.21
C GLN A 14 -9.37 -6.72 10.04
N LEU A 15 -8.79 -6.24 11.14
CA LEU A 15 -8.04 -7.09 12.05
C LEU A 15 -8.99 -7.83 12.99
N LYS A 16 -8.50 -8.93 13.58
CA LYS A 16 -9.29 -9.76 14.53
C LYS A 16 -9.84 -8.95 15.70
N ASN A 17 -9.13 -7.90 16.13
CA ASN A 17 -9.63 -6.92 17.07
C ASN A 17 -10.62 -5.99 16.35
N LYS A 18 -11.88 -5.98 16.79
CA LYS A 18 -13.02 -5.38 16.08
C LYS A 18 -12.89 -3.88 15.77
N ASN A 19 -11.90 -3.18 16.35
CA ASN A 19 -11.71 -1.72 16.21
C ASN A 19 -10.41 -1.34 15.51
N GLU A 20 -9.69 -2.30 14.94
CA GLU A 20 -8.45 -2.06 14.21
C GLU A 20 -8.61 -2.48 12.76
N ASN A 21 -8.20 -1.63 11.84
CA ASN A 21 -8.13 -1.99 10.43
C ASN A 21 -6.86 -1.42 9.79
N ILE A 22 -6.33 -2.16 8.82
CA ILE A 22 -5.22 -1.73 7.98
C ILE A 22 -5.81 -1.31 6.65
N GLU A 23 -5.46 -0.13 6.19
CA GLU A 23 -5.77 0.36 4.86
C GLU A 23 -4.48 0.39 4.04
N LEU A 24 -4.46 -0.36 2.95
CA LEU A 24 -3.36 -0.42 2.00
C LEU A 24 -3.81 0.27 0.72
N THR A 25 -3.07 1.25 0.23
CA THR A 25 -3.36 1.91 -1.04
C THR A 25 -2.14 1.87 -1.94
N SER A 26 -2.31 1.38 -3.16
CA SER A 26 -1.30 1.45 -4.21
C SER A 26 -1.68 2.51 -5.25
N VAL A 27 -0.68 3.27 -5.70
CA VAL A 27 -0.81 4.19 -6.83
C VAL A 27 0.06 3.67 -7.97
N GLU A 28 -0.59 3.37 -9.08
CA GLU A 28 0.02 2.88 -10.31
C GLU A 28 -0.03 3.98 -11.37
N ILE A 29 1.10 4.23 -12.03
CA ILE A 29 1.21 5.18 -13.13
C ILE A 29 1.79 4.44 -14.33
N SER A 30 1.01 4.36 -15.41
CA SER A 30 1.39 3.71 -16.67
C SER A 30 1.84 2.24 -16.49
N GLY A 31 1.16 1.49 -15.61
CA GLY A 31 1.46 0.08 -15.34
C GLY A 31 2.50 -0.15 -14.24
N GLU A 32 3.14 0.90 -13.72
CA GLU A 32 4.13 0.79 -12.64
C GLU A 32 3.60 1.30 -11.31
N VAL A 33 3.73 0.50 -10.25
CA VAL A 33 3.47 0.96 -8.88
C VAL A 33 4.54 1.99 -8.49
N ARG A 34 4.10 3.22 -8.26
CA ARG A 34 4.97 4.33 -7.83
C ARG A 34 4.97 4.50 -6.32
N LEU A 35 3.85 4.14 -5.69
CA LEU A 35 3.61 4.42 -4.29
C LEU A 35 2.79 3.31 -3.64
N VAL A 36 3.18 2.97 -2.41
CA VAL A 36 2.36 2.18 -1.51
C VAL A 36 2.20 2.96 -0.21
N LYS A 37 0.94 3.15 0.22
CA LYS A 37 0.57 3.76 1.49
C LYS A 37 -0.03 2.68 2.38
N LEU A 38 0.46 2.57 3.60
CA LEU A 38 -0.12 1.73 4.64
C LEU A 38 -0.59 2.60 5.79
N LYS A 39 -1.84 2.42 6.19
CA LYS A 39 -2.47 3.16 7.28
C LYS A 39 -3.05 2.18 8.29
N LEU A 40 -2.48 2.16 9.49
CA LEU A 40 -3.10 1.45 10.62
C LEU A 40 -4.11 2.39 11.28
N LEU A 41 -5.39 2.04 11.29
CA LEU A 41 -6.45 2.76 11.96
C LEU A 41 -6.76 2.05 13.28
N LYS A 42 -6.38 2.68 14.40
CA LYS A 42 -6.63 2.17 15.75
C LYS A 42 -7.23 3.25 16.63
N ASN A 43 -8.48 3.09 17.07
CA ASN A 43 -9.12 3.94 18.08
C ASN A 43 -8.77 5.45 17.97
N SER A 44 -8.88 6.03 16.76
CA SER A 44 -8.56 7.44 16.39
C SER A 44 -7.12 7.75 16.01
N ASP A 45 -6.14 6.91 16.35
CA ASP A 45 -4.75 7.06 15.93
C ASP A 45 -4.53 6.44 14.55
N PHE A 46 -3.68 7.08 13.75
CA PHE A 46 -3.23 6.54 12.48
C PHE A 46 -1.72 6.63 12.31
N ILE A 47 -1.12 5.52 11.86
CA ILE A 47 0.27 5.49 11.41
C ILE A 47 0.22 5.40 9.88
N ASN A 48 0.67 6.44 9.19
CA ASN A 48 0.86 6.44 7.74
C ASN A 48 2.31 6.08 7.42
N VAL A 49 2.50 4.98 6.71
CA VAL A 49 3.80 4.59 6.14
C VAL A 49 3.71 4.75 4.62
N GLU A 50 4.54 5.64 4.09
CA GLU A 50 4.69 5.84 2.65
C GLU A 50 5.97 5.16 2.19
N MET A 51 5.85 4.16 1.32
CA MET A 51 7.00 3.46 0.76
C MET A 51 7.21 3.87 -0.70
N LYS A 52 8.41 4.36 -0.99
CA LYS A 52 8.87 4.64 -2.35
C LYS A 52 9.32 3.35 -3.02
N LYS A 53 9.22 3.30 -4.37
CA LYS A 53 9.65 2.16 -5.22
C LYS A 53 11.02 1.59 -4.84
N GLU A 54 11.97 2.46 -4.49
CA GLU A 54 13.36 2.10 -4.14
C GLU A 54 13.45 1.18 -2.91
N LEU A 55 12.54 1.31 -1.95
CA LEU A 55 12.50 0.49 -0.73
C LEU A 55 11.82 -0.87 -0.95
N CYS A 56 11.06 -1.01 -2.05
CA CYS A 56 10.34 -2.25 -2.36
C CYS A 56 11.24 -3.32 -2.98
N LEU A 57 12.41 -2.94 -3.51
CA LEU A 57 13.39 -3.88 -4.09
C LEU A 57 14.03 -4.76 -3.01
N ASP A 58 14.19 -4.25 -1.78
CA ASP A 58 14.80 -4.99 -0.67
C ASP A 58 13.87 -6.07 -0.07
N LEU A 59 12.59 -6.10 -0.46
CA LEU A 59 11.64 -7.14 -0.04
C LEU A 59 11.55 -8.30 -1.05
N GLN A 60 12.14 -8.17 -2.25
CA GLN A 60 12.07 -9.21 -3.29
C GLN A 60 12.93 -10.44 -2.97
N ASP A 61 13.91 -10.32 -2.07
CA ASP A 61 14.76 -11.45 -1.67
C ASP A 61 14.13 -12.33 -0.56
N GLY A 62 12.93 -11.98 -0.07
CA GLY A 62 12.36 -12.57 1.16
C GLY A 62 11.05 -13.37 1.06
N LEU A 63 10.33 -13.36 -0.06
CA LEU A 63 9.06 -14.12 -0.16
C LEU A 63 8.88 -14.79 -1.53
N ILE A 64 9.50 -15.96 -1.65
CA ILE A 64 8.99 -17.08 -2.46
C ILE A 64 8.29 -18.05 -1.48
N LEU A 65 7.14 -18.59 -1.92
CA LEU A 65 6.28 -19.63 -1.33
C LEU A 65 5.19 -19.19 -0.33
N LEU A 66 3.99 -18.95 -0.89
CA LEU A 66 2.82 -19.77 -0.60
C LEU A 66 2.22 -20.26 -1.93
#